data_AF-A0A8X6MJB8-F1
#
_entry.id   AF-A0A8X6MJB8-F1
#
_cell.length_a   1.000
_cell.length_b   1.000
_cell.length_c   1.000
_cell.angle_alpha   90.00
_cell.angle_beta   90.00
_cell.angle_gamma   90.00
#
_symmetry.space_group_name_H-M   'P 1'
#
loop_
_entity.id
_entity.type
_entity.pdbx_description
1 polymer ?
#
loop_
_entity_poly.entity_id
_entity_poly.type
_entity_poly.pdbx_seq_one_letter_code
_entity_poly.pdbx_strand_id
1 'polypeptide(L)'
;MLFFILTLSCTLNWAESKRCPDEYARLSEDHSFCRDPYPSCDRKHSGVSKDEIDHILKLHNKYRSQVAMGEETRAGGLPKASDMLQMVWDTELATIAQKWADNCLLDHDCNQCREVADFPVGQNLGKEFIDNCYTKECLRSLKPRERYADWASNIKNLYDEVDYYDKSWLSKYWGRGVERTGHFTQIIWAKTWRVGCGFTAFFDGATYT
;
A
#
# COMPACT_ATOMS: atom_id res chain seq x y z
N MET A 1 -35.11 48.28 9.14
CA MET A 1 -36.13 47.24 8.84
C MET A 1 -35.39 46.08 8.19
N LEU A 2 -35.21 44.97 8.90
CA LEU A 2 -34.47 43.81 8.40
C LEU A 2 -35.47 42.79 7.85
N PHE A 3 -35.28 42.34 6.62
CA PHE A 3 -36.03 41.25 6.00
C PHE A 3 -35.09 40.06 5.83
N PHE A 4 -35.53 38.87 6.23
CA PHE A 4 -34.84 37.62 5.93
C PHE A 4 -35.74 36.80 5.00
N ILE A 5 -35.18 36.29 3.90
CA ILE A 5 -35.88 35.39 3.00
C ILE A 5 -35.49 33.97 3.40
N LEU A 6 -36.49 33.15 3.77
CA LEU A 6 -36.31 31.73 4.01
C LEU A 6 -36.62 30.99 2.70
N THR A 7 -35.59 30.63 1.92
CA THR A 7 -35.77 29.73 0.78
C THR A 7 -35.62 28.29 1.27
N LEU A 8 -36.73 27.57 1.38
CA LEU A 8 -36.73 26.12 1.56
C LEU A 8 -36.46 25.48 0.19
N SER A 9 -35.19 25.34 -0.19
CA SER A 9 -34.83 24.53 -1.35
C SER A 9 -34.94 23.06 -0.95
N CYS A 10 -35.95 22.38 -1.48
CA CYS A 10 -36.01 20.92 -1.47
C CYS A 10 -34.87 20.43 -2.36
N THR A 11 -33.71 20.11 -1.77
CA THR A 11 -32.66 19.40 -2.48
C THR A 11 -33.17 17.99 -2.68
N LEU A 12 -33.66 17.70 -3.89
CA LEU A 12 -33.71 16.34 -4.38
C LEU A 12 -32.29 15.78 -4.24
N ASN A 13 -32.06 14.93 -3.24
CA ASN A 13 -30.84 14.15 -3.11
C ASN A 13 -30.84 13.14 -4.27
N TRP A 14 -30.47 13.62 -5.46
CA TRP A 14 -29.82 12.77 -6.42
C TRP A 14 -28.49 12.41 -5.77
N ALA A 15 -28.33 11.14 -5.41
CA ALA A 15 -27.01 10.63 -5.11
C ALA A 15 -26.18 10.80 -6.40
N GLU A 16 -25.44 11.91 -6.49
CA GLU A 16 -24.39 12.04 -7.48
C GLU A 16 -23.45 10.88 -7.21
N SER A 17 -23.42 9.90 -8.12
CA SER A 17 -22.31 8.96 -8.19
C SER A 17 -21.05 9.83 -8.24
N LYS A 18 -20.22 9.78 -7.19
CA LYS A 18 -19.01 10.60 -7.14
C LYS A 18 -18.19 10.28 -8.39
N ARG A 19 -18.18 11.22 -9.32
CA ARG A 19 -17.45 11.08 -10.58
C ARG A 19 -15.97 11.01 -10.25
N CYS A 20 -15.26 10.10 -10.92
CA CYS A 20 -13.80 10.04 -10.92
C CYS A 20 -13.20 11.44 -11.19
N PRO A 21 -12.31 11.96 -10.33
CA PRO A 21 -11.67 13.24 -10.59
C PRO A 21 -10.91 13.23 -11.91
N ASP A 22 -10.99 14.35 -12.62
CA ASP A 22 -10.43 14.51 -13.96
C ASP A 22 -8.92 14.26 -13.99
N GLU A 23 -8.18 14.57 -12.92
CA GLU A 23 -6.74 14.32 -12.86
C GLU A 23 -6.38 12.84 -13.01
N TYR A 24 -7.18 11.93 -12.43
CA TYR A 24 -6.95 10.48 -12.52
C TYR A 24 -7.56 9.89 -13.78
N ALA A 25 -8.75 10.36 -14.17
CA ALA A 25 -9.44 9.92 -15.38
C ALA A 25 -8.61 10.16 -16.66
N ARG A 26 -7.77 11.20 -16.66
CA ARG A 26 -6.88 11.52 -17.79
C ARG A 26 -5.64 10.63 -17.85
N LEU A 27 -5.23 10.03 -16.74
CA LEU A 27 -4.08 9.10 -16.68
C LEU A 27 -4.49 7.71 -17.16
N SER A 28 -5.65 7.23 -16.70
CA SER A 28 -6.23 5.95 -17.11
C SER A 28 -7.74 5.93 -16.90
N GLU A 29 -8.48 5.32 -17.83
CA GLU A 29 -9.93 5.07 -17.65
C GLU A 29 -10.19 4.08 -16.50
N ASP A 30 -9.24 3.19 -16.22
CA ASP A 30 -9.29 2.16 -15.17
C ASP A 30 -8.51 2.55 -13.90
N HIS A 31 -8.20 3.84 -13.73
CA HIS A 31 -7.36 4.31 -12.64
C HIS A 31 -7.89 3.86 -11.26
N SER A 32 -7.01 3.34 -10.41
CA SER A 32 -7.34 2.71 -9.13
C SER A 32 -8.06 3.67 -8.19
N PHE A 33 -7.70 4.96 -8.19
CA PHE A 33 -8.44 6.00 -7.45
C PHE A 33 -9.95 6.00 -7.76
N CYS A 34 -10.29 5.71 -9.00
CA CYS A 34 -11.65 5.80 -9.55
C CYS A 34 -12.43 4.50 -9.46
N ARG A 35 -11.80 3.42 -9.00
CA ARG A 35 -12.49 2.15 -8.79
C ARG A 35 -13.38 2.24 -7.55
N ASP A 36 -14.55 1.64 -7.67
CA ASP A 36 -15.36 1.32 -6.52
C ASP A 36 -14.86 0.02 -5.87
N PRO A 37 -15.03 -0.14 -4.55
CA PRO A 37 -14.69 -1.39 -3.88
C PRO A 37 -15.39 -2.59 -4.52
N TYR A 38 -14.66 -3.68 -4.75
CA TYR A 38 -15.24 -4.87 -5.37
C TYR A 38 -16.42 -5.41 -4.52
N PRO A 39 -17.65 -5.54 -5.07
CA PRO A 39 -18.84 -5.84 -4.27
C PRO A 39 -18.79 -7.19 -3.56
N SER A 40 -18.09 -8.16 -4.14
CA SER A 40 -17.94 -9.51 -3.57
C SER A 40 -16.82 -9.62 -2.55
N CYS A 41 -16.01 -8.57 -2.34
CA CYS A 41 -15.07 -8.60 -1.23
C CYS A 41 -15.81 -8.41 0.10
N ASP A 42 -15.85 -9.48 0.90
CA ASP A 42 -16.41 -9.47 2.26
C ASP A 42 -15.43 -8.82 3.25
N ARG A 43 -15.25 -7.50 3.13
CA ARG A 43 -14.36 -6.69 3.97
C ARG A 43 -14.81 -6.69 5.42
N LYS A 44 -13.87 -6.94 6.33
CA LYS A 44 -14.07 -6.97 7.78
C LYS A 44 -13.39 -5.81 8.48
N HIS A 45 -12.25 -5.38 7.96
CA HIS A 45 -11.55 -4.17 8.36
C HIS A 45 -10.88 -3.54 7.14
N SER A 46 -10.77 -2.22 7.12
CA SER A 46 -10.17 -1.48 6.01
C SER A 46 -9.64 -0.15 6.54
N GLY A 47 -8.56 0.33 5.92
CA GLY A 47 -7.88 1.56 6.30
C GLY A 47 -6.59 1.31 7.08
N VAL A 48 -5.79 2.37 7.15
CA VAL A 48 -4.54 2.42 7.90
C VAL A 48 -4.64 3.56 8.91
N SER A 49 -4.52 3.26 10.19
CA SER A 49 -4.60 4.26 11.27
C SER A 49 -3.34 5.12 11.33
N LYS A 50 -3.41 6.25 12.06
CA LYS A 50 -2.26 7.13 12.24
C LYS A 50 -1.06 6.43 12.89
N ASP A 51 -1.30 5.61 13.90
CA ASP A 51 -0.24 4.88 14.59
C ASP A 51 0.42 3.85 13.64
N GLU A 52 -0.36 3.24 12.75
CA GLU A 52 0.16 2.35 11.71
C GLU A 52 0.96 3.12 10.66
N ILE A 53 0.51 4.31 10.23
CA ILE A 53 1.27 5.18 9.31
C ILE A 53 2.66 5.49 9.88
N ASP A 54 2.72 5.93 11.13
CA ASP A 54 3.99 6.24 11.81
C ASP A 54 4.88 4.98 11.92
N HIS A 55 4.27 3.83 12.16
CA HIS A 55 4.98 2.54 12.23
C HIS A 55 5.55 2.11 10.88
N ILE A 56 4.75 2.18 9.80
CA ILE A 56 5.15 1.85 8.43
C ILE A 56 6.33 2.73 8.01
N LEU A 57 6.24 4.04 8.22
CA LEU A 57 7.33 4.97 7.91
C LEU A 57 8.60 4.64 8.69
N LYS A 58 8.46 4.35 9.99
CA LYS A 58 9.60 3.99 10.83
C LYS A 58 10.30 2.72 10.32
N LEU A 59 9.54 1.70 9.91
CA LEU A 59 10.10 0.46 9.38
C LEU A 59 10.83 0.67 8.05
N HIS A 60 10.20 1.33 7.08
CA HIS A 60 10.83 1.64 5.79
C HIS A 60 12.13 2.44 5.98
N ASN A 61 12.07 3.51 6.76
CA ASN A 61 13.23 4.36 6.99
C ASN A 61 14.34 3.66 7.80
N LYS A 62 13.98 2.75 8.73
CA LYS A 62 14.97 1.91 9.43
C LYS A 62 15.77 1.06 8.44
N TYR A 63 15.09 0.33 7.55
CA TYR A 63 15.76 -0.53 6.57
C TYR A 63 16.58 0.27 5.56
N ARG A 64 16.05 1.38 5.06
CA ARG A 64 16.78 2.30 4.17
C ARG A 64 18.02 2.87 4.84
N SER A 65 17.92 3.26 6.11
CA SER A 65 19.06 3.74 6.90
C SER A 65 20.13 2.66 7.09
N GLN A 66 19.72 1.42 7.42
CA GLN A 66 20.64 0.29 7.58
C GLN A 66 21.46 0.05 6.30
N VAL A 67 20.80 0.04 5.13
CA VAL A 67 21.49 -0.08 3.83
C VAL A 67 22.36 1.13 3.56
N ALA A 68 21.87 2.35 3.78
CA ALA A 68 22.62 3.57 3.53
C ALA A 68 23.91 3.65 4.35
N MET A 69 23.89 3.16 5.59
CA MET A 69 25.06 3.10 6.48
C MET A 69 26.01 1.95 6.16
N GLY A 70 25.65 1.05 5.23
CA GLY A 70 26.46 -0.12 4.86
C GLY A 70 26.42 -1.22 5.92
N GLU A 71 25.33 -1.32 6.68
CA GLU A 71 25.17 -2.29 7.77
C GLU A 71 24.47 -3.58 7.33
N GLU A 72 23.93 -3.63 6.12
CA GLU A 72 23.35 -4.86 5.55
C GLU A 72 24.46 -5.79 5.06
N THR A 73 24.71 -6.85 5.84
CA THR A 73 25.78 -7.83 5.59
C THR A 73 25.37 -8.97 4.67
N ARG A 74 24.06 -9.16 4.42
CA ARG A 74 23.54 -10.11 3.43
C ARG A 74 23.87 -9.66 2.01
N ALA A 75 23.57 -10.50 1.01
CA ALA A 75 23.97 -10.28 -0.39
C ALA A 75 25.48 -10.04 -0.59
N GLY A 76 26.32 -10.53 0.32
CA GLY A 76 27.78 -10.30 0.31
C GLY A 76 28.21 -8.91 0.79
N GLY A 77 27.37 -8.22 1.57
CA GLY A 77 27.61 -6.87 2.09
C GLY A 77 27.26 -5.79 1.09
N LEU A 78 26.18 -5.04 1.36
CA LEU A 78 25.78 -3.91 0.52
C LEU A 78 26.63 -2.68 0.86
N PRO A 79 27.06 -1.90 -0.16
CA PRO A 79 27.85 -0.70 0.07
C PRO A 79 26.99 0.42 0.67
N LYS A 80 27.66 1.41 1.26
CA LYS A 80 27.01 2.66 1.70
C LYS A 80 26.35 3.35 0.51
N ALA A 81 25.17 3.92 0.74
CA ALA A 81 24.47 4.75 -0.24
C ALA A 81 24.70 6.24 0.07
N SER A 82 25.06 7.03 -0.93
CA SER A 82 25.33 8.46 -0.77
C SER A 82 24.08 9.34 -0.90
N ASP A 83 22.98 8.81 -1.46
CA ASP A 83 21.79 9.58 -1.84
C ASP A 83 20.46 8.87 -1.53
N MET A 84 20.45 7.98 -0.52
CA MET A 84 19.24 7.33 -0.04
C MET A 84 18.32 8.35 0.65
N LEU A 85 17.22 8.72 0.00
CA LEU A 85 16.27 9.68 0.56
C LEU A 85 15.46 9.06 1.72
N GLN A 86 15.17 9.86 2.74
CA GLN A 86 14.20 9.49 3.77
C GLN A 86 12.80 9.52 3.16
N MET A 87 12.00 8.48 3.42
CA MET A 87 10.61 8.42 2.98
C MET A 87 9.70 9.23 3.91
N VAL A 88 8.72 9.91 3.31
CA VAL A 88 7.59 10.57 3.98
C VAL A 88 6.26 9.95 3.55
N TRP A 89 5.23 10.10 4.38
CA TRP A 89 3.91 9.59 4.04
C TRP A 89 3.25 10.46 2.98
N ASP A 90 2.64 9.81 2.00
CA ASP A 90 1.86 10.45 0.95
C ASP A 90 0.41 9.98 1.01
N THR A 91 -0.50 10.93 1.22
CA THR A 91 -1.93 10.64 1.39
C THR A 91 -2.63 10.33 0.06
N GLU A 92 -2.15 10.88 -1.06
CA GLU A 92 -2.66 10.55 -2.38
C GLU A 92 -2.32 9.09 -2.71
N LEU A 93 -1.06 8.69 -2.52
CA LEU A 93 -0.63 7.30 -2.71
C LEU A 93 -1.38 6.35 -1.78
N ALA A 94 -1.59 6.73 -0.52
CA ALA A 94 -2.35 5.91 0.44
C ALA A 94 -3.81 5.75 0.00
N THR A 95 -4.42 6.79 -0.55
CA THR A 95 -5.80 6.73 -1.06
C THR A 95 -5.90 5.78 -2.25
N ILE A 96 -4.97 5.87 -3.20
CA ILE A 96 -4.90 4.98 -4.36
C ILE A 96 -4.67 3.53 -3.91
N ALA A 97 -3.72 3.30 -3.00
CA ALA A 97 -3.41 1.98 -2.45
C ALA A 97 -4.61 1.38 -1.70
N GLN A 98 -5.34 2.17 -0.92
CA GLN A 98 -6.52 1.70 -0.19
C GLN A 98 -7.67 1.36 -1.15
N LYS A 99 -7.89 2.19 -2.17
CA LYS A 99 -8.86 1.91 -3.23
C LYS A 99 -8.56 0.60 -3.94
N TRP A 100 -7.28 0.28 -4.17
CA TRP A 100 -6.88 -1.00 -4.73
C TRP A 100 -7.09 -2.15 -3.74
N ALA A 101 -6.64 -2.01 -2.49
CA ALA A 101 -6.77 -3.03 -1.44
C ALA A 101 -8.23 -3.44 -1.18
N ASP A 102 -9.17 -2.50 -1.30
CA ASP A 102 -10.60 -2.75 -1.14
C ASP A 102 -11.23 -3.70 -2.19
N ASN A 103 -10.47 -4.08 -3.22
CA ASN A 103 -10.83 -5.11 -4.20
C ASN A 103 -10.45 -6.52 -3.77
N CYS A 104 -9.56 -6.66 -2.76
CA CYS A 104 -9.19 -7.95 -2.16
C CYS A 104 -8.56 -8.93 -3.17
N LEU A 105 -7.80 -8.37 -4.11
CA LEU A 105 -7.03 -9.07 -5.11
C LEU A 105 -5.56 -8.99 -4.74
N LEU A 106 -4.87 -10.13 -4.69
CA LEU A 106 -3.41 -10.16 -4.56
C LEU A 106 -2.79 -10.14 -5.96
N ASP A 107 -2.93 -9.00 -6.63
CA ASP A 107 -2.31 -8.73 -7.91
C ASP A 107 -1.99 -7.24 -8.01
N HIS A 108 -1.02 -6.90 -8.84
CA HIS A 108 -0.72 -5.50 -9.10
C HIS A 108 -1.82 -4.90 -9.96
N ASP A 109 -2.22 -3.66 -9.67
CA ASP A 109 -2.90 -2.86 -10.69
C ASP A 109 -1.95 -2.52 -11.84
N CYS A 110 -2.53 -2.03 -12.94
CA CYS A 110 -1.72 -1.61 -14.08
C CYS A 110 -0.84 -0.40 -13.70
N ASN A 111 0.32 -0.25 -14.35
CA ASN A 111 1.25 0.84 -13.99
C ASN A 111 0.60 2.22 -14.12
N GLN A 112 -0.11 2.47 -15.23
CA GLN A 112 -0.83 3.71 -15.48
C GLN A 112 -2.05 3.91 -14.56
N CYS A 113 -2.54 2.83 -13.92
CA CYS A 113 -3.70 2.86 -13.04
C CYS A 113 -3.39 3.42 -11.65
N ARG A 114 -2.10 3.54 -11.29
CA ARG A 114 -1.62 4.06 -10.01
C ARG A 114 -0.73 5.29 -10.15
N GLU A 115 -0.56 5.81 -11.37
CA GLU A 115 0.25 6.99 -11.61
C GLU A 115 -0.37 8.22 -10.92
N VAL A 116 0.50 9.14 -10.52
CA VAL A 116 0.10 10.48 -10.06
C VAL A 116 0.74 11.51 -10.97
N ALA A 117 0.24 12.75 -10.95
CA ALA A 117 0.67 13.79 -11.88
C ALA A 117 2.19 14.06 -11.84
N ASP A 118 2.81 13.93 -10.68
CA ASP A 118 4.19 14.35 -10.45
C ASP A 118 5.24 13.26 -10.78
N PHE A 119 4.88 11.97 -10.71
CA PHE A 119 5.83 10.87 -10.84
C PHE A 119 5.17 9.49 -11.06
N PRO A 120 5.88 8.52 -11.69
CA PRO A 120 5.44 7.14 -11.75
C PRO A 120 5.46 6.49 -10.36
N VAL A 121 4.57 5.52 -10.14
CA VAL A 121 4.35 4.88 -8.83
C VAL A 121 4.65 3.39 -8.92
N GLY A 122 5.60 2.92 -8.09
CA GLY A 122 5.84 1.50 -7.85
C GLY A 122 4.86 0.94 -6.81
N GLN A 123 4.83 -0.39 -6.65
CA GLN A 123 3.93 -1.04 -5.70
C GLN A 123 4.59 -2.30 -5.12
N ASN A 124 4.44 -2.48 -3.82
CA ASN A 124 4.69 -3.75 -3.14
C ASN A 124 3.35 -4.30 -2.65
N LEU A 125 3.21 -5.63 -2.65
CA LEU A 125 2.01 -6.31 -2.14
C LEU A 125 2.41 -7.23 -0.98
N GLY A 126 1.56 -7.27 0.04
CA GLY A 126 1.67 -8.19 1.17
C GLY A 126 0.34 -8.93 1.35
N LYS A 127 0.42 -10.19 1.76
CA LYS A 127 -0.74 -10.98 2.17
C LYS A 127 -0.38 -11.75 3.42
N GLU A 128 -1.22 -11.64 4.43
CA GLU A 128 -1.14 -12.44 5.63
C GLU A 128 -2.39 -13.31 5.74
N PHE A 129 -2.27 -14.40 6.49
CA PHE A 129 -3.41 -15.23 6.84
C PHE A 129 -3.49 -15.28 8.35
N ILE A 130 -4.70 -15.27 8.90
CA ILE A 130 -4.86 -15.54 10.32
C ILE A 130 -4.75 -17.05 10.53
N ASP A 131 -3.58 -17.47 11.02
CA ASP A 131 -3.30 -18.86 11.36
C ASP A 131 -4.40 -19.46 12.24
N ASN A 132 -4.84 -20.67 11.90
CA ASN A 132 -5.80 -21.46 12.66
C ASN A 132 -7.21 -20.86 12.82
N CYS A 133 -7.58 -19.88 11.99
CA CYS A 133 -8.91 -19.25 12.03
C CYS A 133 -9.73 -19.47 10.75
N TYR A 134 -10.24 -20.69 10.60
CA TYR A 134 -10.93 -21.16 9.38
C TYR A 134 -12.47 -21.18 9.48
N THR A 135 -13.04 -20.72 10.60
CA THR A 135 -14.50 -20.79 10.84
C THR A 135 -15.09 -19.43 11.17
N LYS A 136 -16.36 -19.21 10.78
CA LYS A 136 -17.11 -17.98 11.11
C LYS A 136 -17.15 -17.69 12.62
N GLU A 137 -17.05 -18.71 13.45
CA GLU A 137 -17.04 -18.59 14.91
C GLU A 137 -15.69 -18.12 15.45
N CYS A 138 -14.59 -18.65 14.90
CA CYS A 138 -13.26 -18.14 15.20
C CYS A 138 -13.15 -16.64 14.87
N LEU A 139 -13.67 -16.20 13.72
CA LEU A 139 -13.67 -14.78 13.32
C LEU A 139 -14.37 -13.86 14.32
N ARG A 140 -15.48 -14.32 14.91
CA ARG A 140 -16.20 -13.57 15.94
C ARG A 140 -15.43 -13.48 17.24
N SER A 141 -14.60 -14.48 17.52
CA SER A 141 -13.75 -14.53 18.71
C SER A 141 -12.41 -13.80 18.58
N LEU A 142 -12.00 -13.45 17.34
CA LEU A 142 -10.78 -12.67 17.11
C LEU A 142 -10.83 -11.34 17.85
N LYS A 143 -9.77 -11.08 18.61
CA LYS A 143 -9.57 -9.80 19.27
C LYS A 143 -9.42 -8.71 18.21
N PRO A 144 -9.78 -7.46 18.51
CA PRO A 144 -9.60 -6.35 17.57
C PRO A 144 -8.19 -6.30 16.96
N ARG A 145 -7.14 -6.47 17.78
CA ARG A 145 -5.74 -6.46 17.32
C ARG A 145 -5.40 -7.50 16.25
N GLU A 146 -6.14 -8.61 16.21
CA GLU A 146 -5.94 -9.71 15.25
C GLU A 146 -6.61 -9.41 13.90
N ARG A 147 -7.26 -8.25 13.75
CA ARG A 147 -7.89 -7.78 12.51
C ARG A 147 -7.06 -6.69 11.79
N TYR A 148 -5.93 -6.29 12.35
CA TYR A 148 -5.02 -5.30 11.77
C TYR A 148 -3.83 -6.00 11.12
N ALA A 149 -3.18 -5.32 10.16
CA ALA A 149 -1.99 -5.84 9.52
C ALA A 149 -0.83 -5.96 10.52
N ASP A 150 -0.05 -7.04 10.46
CA ASP A 150 1.27 -7.06 11.08
C ASP A 150 2.25 -6.36 10.14
N TRP A 151 2.26 -5.03 10.17
CA TRP A 151 3.14 -4.21 9.32
C TRP A 151 4.63 -4.54 9.52
N ALA A 152 5.03 -4.96 10.73
CA ALA A 152 6.40 -5.34 11.02
C ALA A 152 6.77 -6.62 10.28
N SER A 153 5.93 -7.66 10.36
CA SER A 153 6.07 -8.91 9.61
C SER A 153 6.06 -8.65 8.11
N ASN A 154 5.01 -7.99 7.58
CA ASN A 154 4.88 -7.69 6.15
C ASN A 154 6.11 -6.99 5.58
N ILE A 155 6.50 -5.84 6.15
CA ILE A 155 7.63 -5.04 5.62
C ILE A 155 8.95 -5.79 5.79
N LYS A 156 9.11 -6.57 6.86
CA LYS A 156 10.28 -7.43 7.04
C LYS A 156 10.35 -8.51 5.95
N ASN A 157 9.24 -9.16 5.62
CA ASN A 157 9.20 -10.19 4.57
C ASN A 157 9.57 -9.62 3.20
N LEU A 158 9.08 -8.42 2.87
CA LEU A 158 9.47 -7.70 1.66
C LEU A 158 10.97 -7.38 1.65
N TYR A 159 11.53 -6.98 2.79
CA TYR A 159 12.96 -6.65 2.92
C TYR A 159 13.86 -7.88 2.90
N ASP A 160 13.41 -9.01 3.44
CA ASP A 160 14.18 -10.25 3.52
C ASP A 160 14.43 -10.91 2.17
N GLU A 161 13.79 -10.44 1.09
CA GLU A 161 14.18 -10.81 -0.28
C GLU A 161 15.65 -10.46 -0.60
N VAL A 162 16.31 -9.64 0.22
CA VAL A 162 17.78 -9.44 0.16
C VAL A 162 18.57 -10.76 0.26
N ASP A 163 18.00 -11.80 0.88
CA ASP A 163 18.61 -13.15 0.92
C ASP A 163 18.76 -13.77 -0.48
N TYR A 164 17.95 -13.31 -1.44
CA TYR A 164 17.99 -13.72 -2.85
C TYR A 164 18.64 -12.68 -3.76
N TYR A 165 19.06 -11.54 -3.20
CA TYR A 165 19.64 -10.44 -3.95
C TYR A 165 21.14 -10.64 -4.18
N ASP A 166 21.59 -10.38 -5.41
CA ASP A 166 23.02 -10.33 -5.74
C ASP A 166 23.47 -8.87 -5.86
N LYS A 167 24.45 -8.46 -5.04
CA LYS A 167 24.97 -7.08 -5.04
C LYS A 167 25.54 -6.63 -6.39
N SER A 168 25.91 -7.55 -7.29
CA SER A 168 26.35 -7.20 -8.65
C SER A 168 25.24 -6.49 -9.45
N TRP A 169 23.97 -6.68 -9.08
CA TRP A 169 22.81 -6.04 -9.72
C TRP A 169 22.64 -4.57 -9.35
N LEU A 170 23.35 -4.04 -8.34
CA LEU A 170 23.27 -2.64 -7.92
C LEU A 170 23.51 -1.64 -9.07
N SER A 171 24.43 -1.98 -9.98
CA SER A 171 24.75 -1.12 -11.13
C SER A 171 23.79 -1.27 -12.31
N LYS A 172 23.05 -2.39 -12.36
CA LYS A 172 22.21 -2.82 -13.49
C LYS A 172 21.10 -3.72 -12.98
N TYR A 173 20.06 -3.11 -12.43
CA TYR A 173 18.88 -3.84 -11.99
C TYR A 173 17.94 -4.09 -13.19
N TRP A 174 18.25 -5.09 -14.01
CA TRP A 174 17.40 -5.58 -15.08
C TRP A 174 17.69 -7.06 -15.36
N GLY A 175 16.65 -7.87 -15.61
CA GLY A 175 16.78 -9.28 -15.99
C GLY A 175 16.54 -10.28 -14.86
N ARG A 176 17.40 -11.31 -14.75
CA ARG A 176 17.21 -12.45 -13.82
C ARG A 176 17.23 -11.99 -12.36
N GLY A 177 16.28 -12.49 -11.56
CA GLY A 177 16.21 -12.23 -10.12
C GLY A 177 15.27 -11.09 -9.72
N VAL A 178 14.79 -10.28 -10.67
CA VAL A 178 13.82 -9.20 -10.43
C VAL A 178 12.52 -9.74 -9.80
N GLU A 179 12.02 -10.87 -10.29
CA GLU A 179 10.78 -11.48 -9.78
C GLU A 179 10.85 -11.91 -8.31
N ARG A 180 12.05 -12.15 -7.76
CA ARG A 180 12.24 -12.60 -6.37
C ARG A 180 12.80 -11.53 -5.43
N THR A 181 13.14 -10.37 -5.97
CA THR A 181 13.81 -9.28 -5.22
C THR A 181 13.18 -7.91 -5.47
N GLY A 182 12.07 -7.87 -6.22
CA GLY A 182 11.38 -6.66 -6.58
C GLY A 182 10.90 -5.89 -5.36
N HIS A 183 10.41 -6.60 -4.33
CA HIS A 183 9.93 -5.93 -3.13
C HIS A 183 11.06 -5.31 -2.32
N PHE A 184 12.15 -6.06 -2.13
CA PHE A 184 13.34 -5.55 -1.43
C PHE A 184 13.93 -4.34 -2.17
N THR A 185 14.13 -4.45 -3.47
CA THR A 185 14.72 -3.34 -4.24
C THR A 185 13.83 -2.11 -4.28
N GLN A 186 12.50 -2.26 -4.27
CA GLN A 186 11.58 -1.14 -4.13
C GLN A 186 11.68 -0.47 -2.75
N ILE A 187 11.87 -1.23 -1.66
CA ILE A 187 12.11 -0.66 -0.31
C ILE A 187 13.39 0.19 -0.30
N ILE A 188 14.46 -0.30 -0.92
CA ILE A 188 15.78 0.35 -0.90
C ILE A 188 16.05 1.25 -2.11
N TRP A 189 15.03 1.59 -2.90
CA TRP A 189 15.22 2.44 -4.07
C TRP A 189 15.58 3.87 -3.65
N ALA A 190 16.82 4.30 -3.92
CA ALA A 190 17.39 5.52 -3.34
C ALA A 190 16.54 6.78 -3.59
N LYS A 191 15.98 6.91 -4.79
CA LYS A 191 15.17 8.07 -5.20
C LYS A 191 13.70 8.02 -4.78
N THR A 192 13.20 6.89 -4.28
CA THR A 192 11.83 6.79 -3.76
C THR A 192 11.78 7.43 -2.39
N TRP A 193 11.00 8.50 -2.24
CA TRP A 193 10.92 9.29 -1.01
C TRP A 193 9.50 9.49 -0.50
N ARG A 194 8.50 8.94 -1.19
CA ARG A 194 7.09 8.95 -0.78
C ARG A 194 6.58 7.53 -0.68
N VAL A 195 5.77 7.27 0.33
CA VAL A 195 5.08 5.99 0.51
C VAL A 195 3.67 6.23 1.02
N GLY A 196 2.72 5.50 0.49
CA GLY A 196 1.35 5.42 0.99
C GLY A 196 0.87 3.98 0.87
N CYS A 197 0.21 3.49 1.91
CA CYS A 197 -0.23 2.10 1.99
C CYS A 197 -1.74 2.03 2.21
N GLY A 198 -2.35 0.97 1.69
CA GLY A 198 -3.72 0.58 1.94
C GLY A 198 -3.75 -0.78 2.60
N PHE A 199 -4.78 -1.04 3.40
CA PHE A 199 -4.99 -2.32 4.05
C PHE A 199 -6.47 -2.67 4.04
N THR A 200 -6.76 -3.91 3.69
CA THR A 200 -8.10 -4.47 3.77
C THR A 200 -8.00 -5.91 4.24
N ALA A 201 -8.64 -6.17 5.37
CA ALA A 201 -8.86 -7.50 5.85
C ALA A 201 -10.24 -8.00 5.41
N PHE A 202 -10.33 -9.22 4.90
CA PHE A 202 -11.54 -9.75 4.30
C PHE A 202 -11.68 -11.27 4.49
N PHE A 203 -12.89 -11.77 4.26
CA PHE A 203 -13.17 -13.21 4.26
C PHE A 203 -13.33 -13.70 2.81
N ASP A 204 -12.51 -14.66 2.39
CA ASP A 204 -12.50 -15.17 1.01
C ASP A 204 -13.42 -16.38 0.78
N GLY A 205 -14.18 -16.77 1.81
CA GLY A 205 -15.04 -17.97 1.81
C GLY A 205 -14.43 -19.16 2.55
N ALA A 206 -13.11 -19.18 2.76
CA ALA A 206 -12.40 -20.22 3.48
C ALA A 206 -11.58 -19.67 4.66
N THR A 207 -10.92 -18.53 4.48
CA THR A 207 -9.98 -17.95 5.44
C THR A 207 -10.20 -16.45 5.61
N TYR A 208 -9.75 -15.93 6.75
CA TYR A 208 -9.55 -14.49 6.91
C TYR A 208 -8.16 -14.13 6.40
N THR A 209 -8.15 -13.23 5.42
CA THR A 209 -6.96 -12.60 4.86
C THR A 209 -6.88 -11.18 5.37
#